data_AF-T1EIX0-F1
#
_entry.id   AF-T1EIX0-F1
#
_cell.length_a   1.000
_cell.length_b   1.000
_cell.length_c   1.000
_cell.angle_alpha   90.00
_cell.angle_beta   90.00
_cell.angle_gamma   90.00
#
_symmetry.space_group_name_H-M   'P 1'
#
loop_
_entity.id
_entity.type
_entity.pdbx_description
1 polymer ?
#
loop_
_entity_poly.entity_id
_entity_poly.type
_entity_poly.pdbx_seq_one_letter_code
_entity_poly.pdbx_strand_id
1 'polypeptide(L)' 'EEMRLRVNARERQRMHDMNGALDALRSAMPYARGPSVKKLSKMNTLLLARNYILLLT' A
#
# COMPACT_ATOMS: atom_id res chain seq x y z
N GLU A 1 -4.12 -10.11 30.36
CA GLU A 1 -3.66 -10.63 29.06
C GLU A 1 -4.66 -10.43 27.92
N GLU A 2 -5.94 -10.74 28.13
CA GLU A 2 -7.00 -10.61 27.11
C GLU A 2 -7.11 -9.20 26.48
N MET A 3 -7.01 -8.14 27.29
CA MET A 3 -7.02 -6.76 26.78
C MET A 3 -5.89 -6.49 25.78
N ARG A 4 -4.68 -6.98 26.07
CA ARG A 4 -3.50 -6.85 25.19
C ARG A 4 -3.74 -7.57 23.86
N LEU A 5 -4.28 -8.79 23.91
CA LEU A 5 -4.62 -9.56 22.72
C LEU A 5 -5.67 -8.86 21.84
N ARG A 6 -6.72 -8.30 22.47
CA ARG A 6 -7.78 -7.56 21.77
C ARG A 6 -7.25 -6.29 21.08
N VAL A 7 -6.36 -5.54 21.75
CA VAL A 7 -5.71 -4.37 21.16
C VAL A 7 -4.83 -4.76 19.97
N ASN A 8 -4.01 -5.80 20.13
CA ASN A 8 -3.14 -6.29 19.05
C ASN A 8 -3.93 -6.78 17.84
N ALA A 9 -5.08 -7.44 18.05
CA ALA A 9 -5.96 -7.87 16.96
C ALA A 9 -6.53 -6.69 16.18
N ARG A 10 -7.00 -5.65 16.89
CA ARG A 10 -7.47 -4.41 16.25
C ARG A 10 -6.38 -3.71 15.46
N GLU A 11 -5.17 -3.64 16.03
CA GLU A 11 -4.02 -3.01 15.38
C GLU A 11 -3.61 -3.74 14.09
N ARG A 12 -3.64 -5.08 14.12
CA ARG A 12 -3.44 -5.91 12.92
C ARG A 12 -4.49 -5.63 11.85
N GLN A 13 -5.77 -5.56 12.22
CA GLN A 13 -6.83 -5.27 11.26
C GLN A 13 -6.62 -3.91 10.58
N ARG A 14 -6.32 -2.87 11.36
CA ARG A 14 -6.01 -1.54 10.80
C ARG A 14 -4.81 -1.57 9.86
N MET A 15 -3.78 -2.36 10.17
CA MET A 15 -2.64 -2.55 9.27
C MET A 15 -3.00 -3.32 7.99
N HIS A 16 -3.91 -4.29 8.06
CA HIS A 16 -4.45 -4.97 6.87
C HIS A 16 -5.18 -3.98 5.96
N ASP A 17 -6.05 -3.14 6.52
CA ASP A 17 -6.80 -2.13 5.76
C ASP A 17 -5.83 -1.14 5.07
N MET A 18 -4.81 -0.67 5.80
CA MET A 18 -3.76 0.20 5.25
C MET A 18 -2.96 -0.47 4.12
N ASN A 19 -2.58 -1.74 4.30
CA ASN A 19 -1.85 -2.47 3.27
C ASN A 19 -2.73 -2.72 2.03
N GLY A 20 -4.03 -2.98 2.23
CA GLY A 20 -5.00 -3.12 1.15
C GLY A 20 -5.14 -1.84 0.32
N ALA A 21 -5.27 -0.68 0.98
CA ALA A 21 -5.29 0.61 0.29
C ALA A 21 -3.99 0.87 -0.49
N LEU A 22 -2.84 0.48 0.05
CA LEU A 22 -1.55 0.62 -0.64
C LEU A 22 -1.43 -0.30 -1.86
N ASP A 23 -1.99 -1.51 -1.80
CA ASP A 23 -2.04 -2.42 -2.95
C ASP A 23 -3.02 -1.93 -4.03
N ALA A 24 -4.15 -1.34 -3.64
CA ALA A 24 -5.04 -0.64 -4.57
C ALA A 24 -4.32 0.53 -5.26
N LEU A 25 -3.54 1.32 -4.52
CA LEU A 25 -2.71 2.39 -5.10
C LEU A 25 -1.70 1.83 -6.10
N ARG A 26 -1.00 0.73 -5.77
CA ARG A 26 -0.07 0.07 -6.71
C ARG A 26 -0.77 -0.33 -8.01
N SER A 27 -2.01 -0.82 -7.94
CA SER A 27 -2.76 -1.25 -9.12
C SER A 27 -3.15 -0.10 -10.07
N ALA A 28 -3.23 1.13 -9.54
CA ALA A 28 -3.56 2.34 -10.29
C ALA A 28 -2.32 3.03 -10.90
N MET A 29 -1.11 2.60 -10.54
CA MET A 29 0.13 3.21 -11.06
C MET A 29 0.43 2.77 -12.50
N PRO A 30 1.09 3.63 -13.29
CA PRO A 30 1.66 3.21 -14.56
C PRO A 30 2.66 2.07 -14.31
N TYR A 31 2.71 1.09 -15.23
CA TYR A 31 3.56 -0.10 -15.13
C TYR A 31 3.17 -1.12 -14.04
N ALA A 32 1.96 -1.04 -13.47
CA ALA A 32 1.47 -2.01 -12.49
C ALA A 32 1.21 -3.43 -13.06
N ARG A 33 1.16 -3.57 -14.39
CA ARG A 33 0.80 -4.81 -15.08
C ARG A 33 1.91 -5.21 -16.05
N GLY A 34 2.52 -6.37 -15.81
CA GLY A 34 3.52 -6.96 -16.68
C GLY A 34 4.15 -8.20 -16.04
N PRO A 35 4.57 -9.20 -16.83
CA PRO A 35 5.09 -10.48 -16.33
C PRO A 35 6.37 -10.35 -15.48
N SER A 36 7.04 -9.19 -15.53
CA SER A 36 8.29 -8.91 -14.82
C SER A 36 8.19 -7.78 -13.80
N VAL A 37 6.99 -7.27 -13.51
CA VAL A 37 6.80 -6.14 -12.58
C VAL A 37 6.99 -6.62 -11.15
N LYS A 38 8.13 -6.24 -10.54
CA LYS A 38 8.38 -6.47 -9.11
C LYS A 38 7.48 -5.57 -8.27
N LYS A 39 6.92 -6.12 -7.19
CA LYS A 39 6.16 -5.34 -6.19
C LYS A 39 7.05 -4.26 -5.58
N LEU A 40 6.67 -3.00 -5.77
CA LEU A 40 7.39 -1.86 -5.21
C LEU A 40 7.30 -1.84 -3.67
N SER A 41 8.36 -1.40 -3.01
CA SER A 41 8.37 -1.11 -1.57
C SER A 41 7.32 -0.04 -1.23
N LYS A 42 6.89 0.04 0.04
CA LYS A 42 5.90 1.05 0.45
C LYS A 42 6.36 2.48 0.13
N MET A 43 7.62 2.78 0.41
CA MET A 43 8.21 4.10 0.14
C MET A 43 8.24 4.40 -1.37
N ASN A 44 8.69 3.44 -2.19
CA ASN A 44 8.76 3.63 -3.64
C ASN A 44 7.38 3.77 -4.26
N THR A 45 6.36 3.05 -3.75
CA THR A 45 4.96 3.24 -4.16
C THR A 45 4.49 4.67 -3.93
N LEU A 46 4.78 5.25 -2.76
CA LEU A 46 4.38 6.64 -2.45
C LEU A 46 5.11 7.67 -3.31
N LEU A 47 6.42 7.50 -3.52
CA LEU A 47 7.21 8.39 -4.39
C LEU A 47 6.70 8.35 -5.84
N LEU A 48 6.44 7.15 -6.36
CA LEU A 48 5.92 6.97 -7.71
C LEU A 48 4.53 7.61 -7.85
N ALA A 49 3.63 7.39 -6.87
CA ALA A 49 2.30 7.96 -6.88
C ALA A 49 2.31 9.49 -6.87
N ARG A 50 3.15 10.10 -6.02
CA ARG A 50 3.33 11.56 -5.98
C ARG A 50 3.79 12.08 -7.34
N ASN A 51 4.82 11.47 -7.92
CA ASN A 51 5.38 11.93 -9.19
C ASN A 51 4.40 11.72 -10.35
N TYR A 52 3.59 10.67 -10.30
CA TYR A 52 2.57 10.41 -11.30
C TYR A 52 1.46 11.46 -11.26
N ILE A 53 0.98 11.85 -10.07
CA ILE A 53 0.02 12.95 -9.92
C ILE A 53 0.60 14.24 -10.51
N LEU A 54 1.84 14.61 -10.13
CA LEU A 54 2.52 15.80 -10.64
C LEU A 54 2.77 15.80 -12.16
N LEU A 55 2.84 14.63 -12.79
CA LEU A 55 2.97 14.53 -14.24
C LEU A 55 1.64 14.78 -14.96
N LEU A 56 0.52 14.47 -14.31
CA LEU A 56 -0.83 14.56 -14.89
C LEU A 56 -1.52 15.90 -14.60
N THR A 57 -1.01 16.67 -13.65
CA THR A 57 -1.51 18.00 -13.27
C THR A 57 -0.56 19.09 -13.73
#